data_AF-A0A930LE55-F1
#
_entry.id   AF-A0A930LE55-F1
#
_cell.length_a   1.000
_cell.length_b   1.000
_cell.length_c   1.000
_cell.angle_alpha   90.00
_cell.angle_beta   90.00
_cell.angle_gamma   90.00
#
_symmetry.space_group_name_H-M   'P 1'
#
loop_
_entity.id
_entity.type
_entity.pdbx_description
1 polymer ?
#
loop_
_entity_poly.entity_id
_entity_poly.type
_entity_poly.pdbx_seq_one_letter_code
_entity_poly.pdbx_strand_id
1 'polypeptide(L)'
;MAFSFSTRAARTALASAAMLVLSLVAVPAAQAYNPDIDGDGIGNILEMRGYDGDRDGKLEIDYPGMGANPLKKDLFVEMDYMPGLLASEEELDRITEIFANMPIRNPNGTTGINIHLDAGSARSAKYNLGGGNEVPYQQLDSTMEKWHEIRRANMDPDRGSSFHYMIWGDAHDEYGSSGLGYIGAPGFVVTVGPRFWGKSATSDVRVATFVHELGHNLGLRHGGTEDVNYKPNYMSIMNYRYQLRGIERPDGTKYFGYSTRVYKDLDENKLDEKTGFGRNAYGLFYKGAPAWESIDFNGNGKIDDEPVSVDLNRDGEKTILTAPNDMKNIKLPATAGNYDDDYWMPSEQKFSGEIEENEMTADRARAEGLVPAKD
;
A
#
# COMPACT_ATOMS: atom_id res chain seq x y z
N MET A 1 52.71 6.88 -81.26
CA MET A 1 51.64 7.53 -82.05
C MET A 1 50.54 7.87 -81.05
N ALA A 2 50.48 9.12 -80.53
CA ALA A 2 49.61 10.21 -81.00
C ALA A 2 48.12 9.79 -80.91
N PHE A 3 47.21 10.45 -80.18
CA PHE A 3 46.94 11.89 -80.10
C PHE A 3 46.19 12.30 -78.81
N SER A 4 46.07 13.62 -78.66
CA SER A 4 45.62 14.44 -77.54
C SER A 4 44.13 14.87 -77.62
N PHE A 5 43.66 15.58 -76.57
CA PHE A 5 42.49 16.51 -76.49
C PHE A 5 41.09 15.84 -76.34
N SER A 6 40.05 16.35 -75.65
CA SER A 6 39.73 17.62 -74.96
C SER A 6 38.25 17.60 -74.44
N THR A 7 37.94 18.52 -73.51
CA THR A 7 36.66 19.27 -73.29
C THR A 7 35.34 18.64 -72.77
N ARG A 8 34.94 19.17 -71.59
CA ARG A 8 33.69 19.90 -71.25
C ARG A 8 32.30 19.46 -71.79
N ALA A 9 31.39 19.35 -70.81
CA ALA A 9 30.04 19.96 -70.73
C ALA A 9 28.80 19.29 -71.38
N ALA A 10 27.93 18.85 -70.47
CA ALA A 10 26.51 19.19 -70.31
C ALA A 10 25.43 18.68 -71.30
N ARG A 11 24.38 18.10 -70.68
CA ARG A 11 22.93 18.37 -70.85
C ARG A 11 22.03 17.11 -71.06
N THR A 12 21.21 16.90 -70.04
CA THR A 12 19.74 16.62 -70.05
C THR A 12 19.16 15.37 -70.73
N ALA A 13 18.63 14.51 -69.86
CA ALA A 13 17.21 14.08 -69.75
C ALA A 13 16.61 13.17 -70.83
N LEU A 14 16.18 11.94 -70.46
CA LEU A 14 14.81 11.64 -69.99
C LEU A 14 14.61 10.14 -69.74
N ALA A 15 14.02 9.86 -68.57
CA ALA A 15 13.06 8.82 -68.20
C ALA A 15 13.12 7.41 -68.83
N SER A 16 13.20 6.39 -67.97
CA SER A 16 12.17 5.36 -67.87
C SER A 16 12.22 4.63 -66.52
N ALA A 17 11.04 4.25 -66.06
CA ALA A 17 10.69 3.93 -64.68
C ALA A 17 11.37 2.67 -64.13
N ALA A 18 11.90 2.76 -62.92
CA ALA A 18 12.19 1.61 -62.08
C ALA A 18 11.09 1.53 -61.01
N MET A 19 10.24 0.50 -61.10
CA MET A 19 9.40 0.06 -59.99
C MET A 19 10.32 -0.31 -58.82
N LEU A 20 10.33 0.51 -57.78
CA LEU A 20 10.87 0.10 -56.49
C LEU A 20 9.74 -0.59 -55.74
N VAL A 21 9.76 -1.92 -55.73
CA VAL A 21 8.97 -2.73 -54.81
C VAL A 21 9.50 -2.44 -53.40
N LEU A 22 8.87 -1.50 -52.70
CA LEU A 22 8.99 -1.40 -51.25
C LEU A 22 8.23 -2.59 -50.68
N SER A 23 8.94 -3.70 -50.45
CA SER A 23 8.50 -4.67 -49.46
C SER A 23 8.65 -4.00 -48.09
N LEU A 24 7.68 -3.17 -47.72
CA LEU A 24 7.38 -2.90 -46.33
C LEU A 24 7.01 -4.25 -45.73
N VAL A 25 7.96 -4.90 -45.07
CA VAL A 25 7.60 -5.79 -43.98
C VAL A 25 7.02 -4.86 -42.93
N ALA A 26 5.71 -4.61 -43.05
CA ALA A 26 4.93 -4.17 -41.91
C ALA A 26 5.06 -5.31 -40.91
N VAL A 27 6.01 -5.18 -39.98
CA VAL A 27 5.88 -5.82 -38.69
C VAL A 27 4.53 -5.33 -38.20
N PRO A 28 3.50 -6.20 -38.03
CA PRO A 28 2.30 -5.71 -37.41
C PRO A 28 2.76 -5.20 -36.04
N ALA A 29 2.53 -3.93 -35.78
CA ALA A 29 2.44 -3.43 -34.43
C ALA A 29 1.23 -4.14 -33.81
N ALA A 30 1.39 -5.42 -33.47
CA ALA A 30 0.82 -5.93 -32.25
C ALA A 30 1.51 -5.09 -31.16
N GLN A 31 0.94 -3.90 -30.92
CA GLN A 31 0.93 -3.32 -29.60
C GLN A 31 0.64 -4.51 -28.68
N ALA A 32 1.61 -4.92 -27.87
CA ALA A 32 1.34 -5.94 -26.86
C ALA A 32 0.12 -5.41 -26.10
N TYR A 33 -1.03 -6.04 -26.30
CA TYR A 33 -2.23 -5.72 -25.56
C TYR A 33 -1.82 -5.96 -24.11
N ASN A 34 -1.68 -4.89 -23.34
CA ASN A 34 -1.45 -5.03 -21.93
C ASN A 34 -2.82 -5.36 -21.33
N PRO A 35 -3.08 -6.59 -20.87
CA PRO A 35 -4.39 -6.99 -20.38
C PRO A 35 -4.81 -6.21 -19.12
N ASP A 36 -3.85 -5.59 -18.42
CA ASP A 36 -4.04 -4.75 -17.23
C ASP A 36 -3.15 -3.50 -17.41
N ILE A 37 -3.74 -2.38 -17.87
CA ILE A 37 -2.95 -1.22 -18.30
C ILE A 37 -2.41 -0.37 -17.15
N ASP A 38 -3.05 -0.38 -15.97
CA ASP A 38 -2.57 0.36 -14.81
C ASP A 38 -1.75 -0.48 -13.82
N GLY A 39 -1.76 -1.80 -13.94
CA GLY A 39 -0.91 -2.74 -13.22
C GLY A 39 -1.37 -3.00 -11.79
N ASP A 40 -2.67 -3.02 -11.54
CA ASP A 40 -3.23 -3.37 -10.23
C ASP A 40 -3.56 -4.86 -10.05
N GLY A 41 -3.44 -5.66 -11.12
CA GLY A 41 -3.74 -7.09 -11.13
C GLY A 41 -5.18 -7.43 -11.49
N ILE A 42 -5.99 -6.44 -11.89
CA ILE A 42 -7.33 -6.60 -12.44
C ILE A 42 -7.29 -6.26 -13.93
N GLY A 43 -7.76 -7.17 -14.77
CA GLY A 43 -7.70 -6.99 -16.22
C GLY A 43 -8.69 -5.94 -16.72
N ASN A 44 -8.27 -5.15 -17.70
CA ASN A 44 -9.07 -4.08 -18.33
C ASN A 44 -10.49 -4.52 -18.73
N ILE A 45 -10.64 -5.77 -19.19
CA ILE A 45 -11.95 -6.30 -19.61
C ILE A 45 -12.87 -6.45 -18.41
N LEU A 46 -12.35 -6.95 -17.29
CA LEU A 46 -13.10 -7.11 -16.05
C LEU A 46 -13.51 -5.74 -15.51
N GLU A 47 -12.58 -4.79 -15.44
CA GLU A 47 -12.86 -3.45 -14.96
C GLU A 47 -13.87 -2.69 -15.83
N MET A 48 -13.94 -3.00 -17.13
CA MET A 48 -14.87 -2.38 -18.07
C MET A 48 -16.22 -3.08 -18.20
N ARG A 49 -16.32 -4.38 -17.89
CA ARG A 49 -17.52 -5.19 -18.17
C ARG A 49 -18.06 -5.99 -17.00
N GLY A 50 -17.31 -6.08 -15.91
CA GLY A 50 -17.57 -7.00 -14.82
C GLY A 50 -17.11 -8.42 -15.13
N TYR A 51 -17.29 -9.29 -14.15
CA TYR A 51 -17.10 -10.73 -14.24
C TYR A 51 -18.47 -11.42 -14.31
N ASP A 52 -18.64 -12.27 -15.31
CA ASP A 52 -19.78 -13.16 -15.55
C ASP A 52 -19.19 -14.55 -15.85
N GLY A 53 -18.86 -15.28 -14.78
CA GLY A 53 -18.12 -16.54 -14.83
C GLY A 53 -18.97 -17.69 -15.35
N ASP A 54 -20.26 -17.73 -15.00
CA ASP A 54 -21.18 -18.79 -15.41
C ASP A 54 -21.84 -18.54 -16.78
N ARG A 55 -21.69 -17.31 -17.31
CA ARG A 55 -22.20 -16.85 -18.61
C ARG A 55 -23.72 -16.87 -18.69
N ASP A 56 -24.40 -16.68 -17.57
CA ASP A 56 -25.85 -16.56 -17.50
C ASP A 56 -26.36 -15.15 -17.85
N GLY A 57 -25.44 -14.19 -18.01
CA GLY A 57 -25.71 -12.80 -18.34
C GLY A 57 -25.93 -11.91 -17.11
N LYS A 58 -25.73 -12.41 -15.90
CA LYS A 58 -25.63 -11.63 -14.66
C LYS A 58 -24.17 -11.57 -14.25
N LEU A 59 -23.77 -10.44 -13.66
CA LEU A 59 -22.41 -10.28 -13.16
C LEU A 59 -22.31 -10.88 -11.75
N GLU A 60 -21.36 -11.77 -11.50
CA GLU A 60 -20.95 -12.12 -10.14
C GLU A 60 -20.16 -10.98 -9.50
N ILE A 61 -19.35 -10.25 -10.30
CA ILE A 61 -18.64 -9.05 -9.83
C ILE A 61 -18.85 -7.90 -10.82
N ASP A 62 -19.59 -6.88 -10.38
CA ASP A 62 -19.79 -5.64 -11.14
C ASP A 62 -18.65 -4.64 -10.90
N TYR A 63 -17.42 -4.97 -11.33
CA TYR A 63 -16.28 -4.05 -11.21
C TYR A 63 -16.58 -2.62 -11.72
N PRO A 64 -17.22 -2.42 -12.89
CA PRO A 64 -17.59 -1.07 -13.35
C PRO A 64 -18.55 -0.37 -12.39
N GLY A 65 -19.58 -1.07 -11.90
CA GLY A 65 -20.54 -0.55 -10.94
C GLY A 65 -19.94 -0.24 -9.57
N MET A 66 -18.90 -0.98 -9.17
CA MET A 66 -18.10 -0.71 -7.98
C MET A 66 -17.11 0.46 -8.16
N GLY A 67 -16.91 0.92 -9.40
CA GLY A 67 -16.07 2.08 -9.71
C GLY A 67 -14.64 1.74 -10.14
N ALA A 68 -14.38 0.50 -10.57
CA ALA A 68 -13.11 0.12 -11.17
C ALA A 68 -12.79 0.98 -12.40
N ASN A 69 -11.51 1.19 -12.67
CA ASN A 69 -11.03 2.05 -13.72
C ASN A 69 -9.70 1.54 -14.29
N PRO A 70 -9.69 1.04 -15.54
CA PRO A 70 -8.48 0.47 -16.13
C PRO A 70 -7.31 1.44 -16.21
N LEU A 71 -7.56 2.75 -16.13
CA LEU A 71 -6.51 3.75 -16.20
C LEU A 71 -6.08 4.29 -14.83
N LYS A 72 -6.55 3.70 -13.72
CA LYS A 72 -6.21 4.08 -12.35
C LYS A 72 -6.38 2.90 -11.40
N LYS A 73 -5.23 2.46 -10.86
CA LYS A 73 -5.11 1.35 -9.93
C LYS A 73 -6.22 1.32 -8.90
N ASP A 74 -6.89 0.18 -8.82
CA ASP A 74 -7.91 -0.15 -7.86
C ASP A 74 -7.38 -1.12 -6.79
N LEU A 75 -8.01 -1.08 -5.62
CA LEU A 75 -7.70 -1.98 -4.51
C LEU A 75 -8.98 -2.31 -3.77
N PHE A 76 -9.47 -3.52 -3.91
CA PHE A 76 -10.72 -3.93 -3.29
C PHE A 76 -10.50 -4.56 -1.93
N VAL A 77 -11.29 -4.15 -0.93
CA VAL A 77 -11.24 -4.70 0.42
C VAL A 77 -12.64 -5.05 0.90
N GLU A 78 -12.87 -6.33 1.16
CA GLU A 78 -14.07 -6.81 1.85
C GLU A 78 -13.83 -6.85 3.36
N MET A 79 -14.69 -6.19 4.11
CA MET A 79 -14.55 -6.02 5.55
C MET A 79 -15.70 -6.70 6.28
N ASP A 80 -15.44 -7.89 6.79
CA ASP A 80 -16.30 -8.49 7.80
C ASP A 80 -16.00 -7.88 9.17
N TYR A 81 -16.96 -7.98 10.08
CA TYR A 81 -16.84 -7.30 11.36
C TYR A 81 -17.62 -8.02 12.45
N MET A 82 -17.10 -7.98 13.68
CA MET A 82 -17.86 -8.41 14.85
C MET A 82 -18.84 -7.32 15.29
N PRO A 83 -19.90 -7.67 16.06
CA PRO A 83 -20.95 -6.74 16.43
C PRO A 83 -20.40 -5.48 17.12
N GLY A 84 -20.75 -4.32 16.57
CA GLY A 84 -20.33 -3.02 17.09
C GLY A 84 -18.87 -2.62 16.84
N LEU A 85 -18.08 -3.42 16.10
CA LEU A 85 -16.66 -3.15 15.86
C LEU A 85 -16.32 -2.64 14.46
N LEU A 86 -17.29 -2.57 13.55
CA LEU A 86 -17.10 -2.02 12.21
C LEU A 86 -16.69 -0.54 12.26
N ALA A 87 -15.70 -0.16 11.45
CA ALA A 87 -15.25 1.23 11.34
C ALA A 87 -16.36 2.18 10.90
N SER A 88 -16.34 3.42 11.39
CA SER A 88 -17.32 4.45 11.01
C SER A 88 -17.11 4.91 9.56
N GLU A 89 -18.12 5.52 8.92
CA GLU A 89 -17.91 6.07 7.56
C GLU A 89 -16.83 7.15 7.51
N GLU A 90 -16.66 7.93 8.59
CA GLU A 90 -15.55 8.87 8.72
C GLU A 90 -14.18 8.16 8.69
N GLU A 91 -14.05 7.03 9.40
CA GLU A 91 -12.82 6.23 9.39
C GLU A 91 -12.54 5.65 7.99
N LEU A 92 -13.58 5.15 7.31
CA LEU A 92 -13.47 4.64 5.94
C LEU A 92 -13.14 5.75 4.94
N ASP A 93 -13.69 6.97 5.12
CA ASP A 93 -13.39 8.14 4.32
C ASP A 93 -11.90 8.52 4.45
N ARG A 94 -11.38 8.52 5.69
CA ARG A 94 -9.97 8.80 5.97
C ARG A 94 -9.05 7.76 5.32
N ILE A 95 -9.40 6.47 5.40
CA ILE A 95 -8.64 5.40 4.72
C ILE A 95 -8.64 5.66 3.21
N THR A 96 -9.82 5.93 2.62
CA THR A 96 -9.95 6.21 1.18
C THR A 96 -9.08 7.38 0.74
N GLU A 97 -9.07 8.46 1.53
CA GLU A 97 -8.26 9.66 1.27
C GLU A 97 -6.75 9.37 1.34
N ILE A 98 -6.29 8.55 2.28
CA ILE A 98 -4.88 8.17 2.41
C ILE A 98 -4.37 7.52 1.11
N PHE A 99 -5.13 6.57 0.55
CA PHE A 99 -4.78 5.87 -0.69
C PHE A 99 -4.94 6.77 -1.93
N ALA A 100 -6.00 7.58 -1.99
CA ALA A 100 -6.22 8.51 -3.09
C ALA A 100 -5.10 9.58 -3.22
N ASN A 101 -4.48 9.97 -2.11
CA ASN A 101 -3.41 10.96 -2.07
C ASN A 101 -2.00 10.38 -2.25
N MET A 102 -1.84 9.07 -2.46
CA MET A 102 -0.52 8.47 -2.68
C MET A 102 0.10 8.99 -3.98
N PRO A 103 1.41 9.34 -4.00
CA PRO A 103 2.08 9.82 -5.21
C PRO A 103 2.48 8.70 -6.17
N ILE A 104 1.58 7.72 -6.38
CA ILE A 104 1.70 6.65 -7.37
C ILE A 104 1.04 7.14 -8.66
N ARG A 105 1.76 7.10 -9.79
CA ARG A 105 1.24 7.58 -11.08
C ARG A 105 0.38 6.52 -11.77
N ASN A 106 -0.65 6.98 -12.46
CA ASN A 106 -1.56 6.15 -13.23
C ASN A 106 -1.55 6.51 -14.74
N PRO A 107 -1.96 5.58 -15.62
CA PRO A 107 -2.03 5.82 -17.07
C PRO A 107 -2.88 7.03 -17.48
N ASN A 108 -3.95 7.36 -16.75
CA ASN A 108 -4.77 8.56 -17.02
C ASN A 108 -4.11 9.90 -16.59
N GLY A 109 -2.87 9.88 -16.08
CA GLY A 109 -2.16 11.07 -15.63
C GLY A 109 -2.49 11.55 -14.23
N THR A 110 -3.41 10.88 -13.53
CA THR A 110 -3.68 11.11 -12.10
C THR A 110 -2.65 10.41 -11.22
N THR A 111 -2.72 10.69 -9.91
CA THR A 111 -2.03 9.93 -8.88
C THR A 111 -2.99 9.25 -7.91
N GLY A 112 -2.48 8.31 -7.11
CA GLY A 112 -3.20 7.63 -6.05
C GLY A 112 -3.68 6.24 -6.43
N ILE A 113 -4.26 5.55 -5.45
CA ILE A 113 -4.97 4.27 -5.64
C ILE A 113 -6.43 4.51 -5.29
N ASN A 114 -7.34 3.98 -6.10
CA ASN A 114 -8.75 3.89 -5.78
C ASN A 114 -8.96 2.68 -4.87
N ILE A 115 -9.01 2.89 -3.56
CA ILE A 115 -9.40 1.83 -2.65
C ILE A 115 -10.93 1.74 -2.56
N HIS A 116 -11.46 0.54 -2.79
CA HIS A 116 -12.88 0.21 -2.77
C HIS A 116 -13.17 -0.62 -1.52
N LEU A 117 -13.73 0.04 -0.51
CA LEU A 117 -14.01 -0.57 0.79
C LEU A 117 -15.46 -1.08 0.83
N ASP A 118 -15.63 -2.36 1.15
CA ASP A 118 -16.94 -3.00 1.25
C ASP A 118 -17.24 -3.42 2.69
N ALA A 119 -18.17 -2.70 3.32
CA ALA A 119 -18.73 -2.96 4.64
C ALA A 119 -20.16 -3.52 4.55
N GLY A 120 -20.61 -3.86 3.33
CA GLY A 120 -21.95 -4.32 3.05
C GLY A 120 -23.05 -3.35 3.44
N SER A 121 -24.22 -3.90 3.75
CA SER A 121 -25.41 -3.13 4.07
C SER A 121 -25.33 -2.35 5.40
N ALA A 122 -24.27 -2.51 6.19
CA ALA A 122 -24.09 -1.77 7.45
C ALA A 122 -23.57 -0.35 7.28
N ARG A 123 -23.15 0.02 6.07
CA ARG A 123 -22.76 1.39 5.72
C ARG A 123 -23.55 1.87 4.50
N SER A 124 -23.40 3.15 4.19
CA SER A 124 -24.07 3.77 3.04
C SER A 124 -23.68 3.09 1.72
N ALA A 125 -24.41 3.40 0.66
CA ALA A 125 -24.15 2.86 -0.68
C ALA A 125 -22.71 3.08 -1.18
N LYS A 126 -21.97 4.04 -0.59
CA LYS A 126 -20.55 4.25 -0.86
C LYS A 126 -19.67 3.05 -0.47
N TYR A 127 -20.06 2.33 0.57
CA TYR A 127 -19.30 1.24 1.19
C TYR A 127 -20.06 -0.09 1.16
N ASN A 128 -20.96 -0.26 0.19
CA ASN A 128 -21.74 -1.48 0.02
C ASN A 128 -21.56 -1.98 -1.41
N LEU A 129 -20.60 -2.88 -1.58
CA LEU A 129 -20.24 -3.49 -2.87
C LEU A 129 -20.76 -4.94 -2.96
N GLY A 130 -21.68 -5.33 -2.08
CA GLY A 130 -22.38 -6.62 -2.11
C GLY A 130 -21.80 -7.73 -1.23
N GLY A 131 -20.72 -7.48 -0.49
CA GLY A 131 -20.14 -8.38 0.52
C GLY A 131 -20.14 -7.70 1.89
N GLY A 132 -19.18 -8.07 2.75
CA GLY A 132 -18.99 -7.43 4.06
C GLY A 132 -20.14 -7.70 5.04
N ASN A 133 -19.88 -8.56 6.02
CA ASN A 133 -20.92 -9.13 6.88
C ASN A 133 -20.63 -8.89 8.37
N GLU A 134 -21.70 -8.74 9.16
CA GLU A 134 -21.59 -8.93 10.59
C GLU A 134 -21.43 -10.43 10.88
N VAL A 135 -20.28 -10.80 11.44
CA VAL A 135 -20.00 -12.18 11.83
C VAL A 135 -20.17 -12.35 13.34
N PRO A 136 -20.57 -13.53 13.86
CA PRO A 136 -20.65 -13.75 15.29
C PRO A 136 -19.34 -13.43 16.00
N TYR A 137 -19.43 -12.89 17.21
CA TYR A 137 -18.25 -12.70 18.05
C TYR A 137 -17.55 -14.04 18.27
N GLN A 138 -16.25 -14.10 17.98
CA GLN A 138 -15.43 -15.29 18.18
C GLN A 138 -13.97 -14.90 18.39
N GLN A 139 -13.25 -15.71 19.16
CA GLN A 139 -11.82 -15.50 19.41
C GLN A 139 -11.03 -15.73 18.11
N LEU A 140 -10.32 -14.71 17.64
CA LEU A 140 -9.32 -14.85 16.56
C LEU A 140 -8.00 -15.37 17.13
N ASP A 141 -7.12 -15.85 16.26
CA ASP A 141 -5.82 -16.43 16.59
C ASP A 141 -4.72 -15.90 15.67
N SER A 142 -3.49 -15.87 16.18
CA SER A 142 -2.27 -15.49 15.45
C SER A 142 -1.93 -16.40 14.28
N THR A 143 -2.47 -17.62 14.22
CA THR A 143 -2.21 -18.55 13.11
C THR A 143 -3.08 -18.27 11.87
N MET A 144 -3.96 -17.26 11.95
CA MET A 144 -4.94 -16.89 10.93
C MET A 144 -5.88 -18.05 10.54
N GLU A 145 -6.01 -19.08 11.39
CA GLU A 145 -6.89 -20.22 11.14
C GLU A 145 -8.34 -19.82 11.27
N LYS A 146 -8.69 -19.11 12.34
CA LYS A 146 -10.05 -18.63 12.56
C LYS A 146 -10.46 -17.58 11.54
N TRP A 147 -9.52 -16.72 11.15
CA TRP A 147 -9.74 -15.79 10.04
C TRP A 147 -10.09 -16.54 8.75
N HIS A 148 -9.37 -17.62 8.43
CA HIS A 148 -9.62 -18.42 7.23
C HIS A 148 -10.98 -19.12 7.26
N GLU A 149 -11.38 -19.65 8.42
CA GLU A 149 -12.70 -20.25 8.60
C GLU A 149 -13.83 -19.24 8.33
N ILE A 150 -13.70 -18.02 8.86
CA ILE A 150 -14.70 -16.96 8.65
C ILE A 150 -14.72 -16.56 7.17
N ARG A 151 -13.55 -16.31 6.57
CA ARG A 151 -13.45 -15.98 5.14
C ARG A 151 -14.15 -17.01 4.28
N ARG A 152 -13.87 -18.29 4.48
CA ARG A 152 -14.47 -19.39 3.69
C ARG A 152 -15.99 -19.42 3.82
N ALA A 153 -16.51 -19.07 4.99
CA ALA A 153 -17.95 -19.12 5.26
C ALA A 153 -18.72 -17.89 4.74
N ASN A 154 -18.06 -16.73 4.58
CA ASN A 154 -18.73 -15.45 4.34
C ASN A 154 -18.32 -14.75 3.04
N MET A 155 -17.13 -15.02 2.51
CA MET A 155 -16.64 -14.41 1.28
C MET A 155 -17.10 -15.21 0.06
N ASP A 156 -17.69 -14.51 -0.91
CA ASP A 156 -17.99 -15.08 -2.22
C ASP A 156 -16.68 -15.60 -2.88
N PRO A 157 -16.60 -16.87 -3.31
CA PRO A 157 -15.42 -17.41 -3.97
C PRO A 157 -14.91 -16.60 -5.15
N ASP A 158 -15.79 -15.99 -5.94
CA ASP A 158 -15.41 -15.24 -7.15
C ASP A 158 -14.57 -14.00 -6.80
N ARG A 159 -14.75 -13.45 -5.60
CA ARG A 159 -14.02 -12.27 -5.11
C ARG A 159 -12.57 -12.58 -4.71
N GLY A 160 -12.21 -13.86 -4.58
CA GLY A 160 -10.98 -14.24 -3.90
C GLY A 160 -9.67 -13.88 -4.63
N SER A 161 -9.72 -13.61 -5.93
CA SER A 161 -8.54 -13.19 -6.72
C SER A 161 -8.30 -11.68 -6.72
N SER A 162 -9.29 -10.85 -6.37
CA SER A 162 -9.19 -9.38 -6.45
C SER A 162 -9.43 -8.66 -5.13
N PHE A 163 -10.10 -9.27 -4.15
CA PHE A 163 -10.41 -8.65 -2.87
C PHE A 163 -9.42 -9.07 -1.78
N HIS A 164 -8.94 -8.08 -1.04
CA HIS A 164 -8.40 -8.26 0.29
C HIS A 164 -9.53 -8.53 1.26
N TYR A 165 -9.45 -9.63 2.00
CA TYR A 165 -10.45 -9.94 3.01
C TYR A 165 -9.93 -9.59 4.40
N MET A 166 -10.73 -8.86 5.18
CA MET A 166 -10.33 -8.47 6.53
C MET A 166 -11.45 -8.52 7.53
N ILE A 167 -11.06 -8.62 8.81
CA ILE A 167 -12.01 -8.66 9.93
C ILE A 167 -11.71 -7.53 10.91
N TRP A 168 -12.73 -6.72 11.20
CA TRP A 168 -12.77 -5.85 12.38
C TRP A 168 -13.16 -6.69 13.60
N GLY A 169 -12.17 -7.12 14.38
CA GLY A 169 -12.31 -8.00 15.53
C GLY A 169 -12.03 -7.32 16.88
N ASP A 170 -12.33 -8.04 17.96
CA ASP A 170 -12.10 -7.53 19.32
C ASP A 170 -10.63 -7.70 19.76
N ALA A 171 -10.12 -8.91 19.58
CA ALA A 171 -8.77 -9.34 19.92
C ALA A 171 -8.43 -10.58 19.10
N HIS A 172 -7.14 -10.84 18.90
CA HIS A 172 -6.64 -12.19 18.63
C HIS A 172 -5.81 -12.66 19.83
N ASP A 173 -5.85 -13.95 20.10
CA ASP A 173 -5.25 -14.58 21.28
C ASP A 173 -5.62 -13.86 22.61
N GLU A 174 -4.76 -14.02 23.62
CA GLU A 174 -4.96 -13.53 24.99
C GLU A 174 -4.10 -12.29 25.31
N TYR A 175 -3.85 -11.42 24.32
CA TYR A 175 -3.12 -10.17 24.51
C TYR A 175 -3.64 -9.06 23.58
N GLY A 176 -3.28 -7.82 23.91
CA GLY A 176 -3.85 -6.63 23.30
C GLY A 176 -3.22 -6.17 21.99
N SER A 177 -2.78 -7.08 21.11
CA SER A 177 -2.28 -6.70 19.78
C SER A 177 -3.29 -5.84 19.00
N SER A 178 -2.78 -4.92 18.18
CA SER A 178 -3.62 -4.10 17.31
C SER A 178 -4.10 -4.84 16.05
N GLY A 179 -3.35 -5.83 15.56
CA GLY A 179 -3.70 -6.57 14.35
C GLY A 179 -2.66 -7.61 13.96
N LEU A 180 -2.92 -8.27 12.83
CA LEU A 180 -1.95 -9.09 12.11
C LEU A 180 -2.39 -9.24 10.64
N GLY A 181 -1.44 -9.55 9.76
CA GLY A 181 -1.72 -9.71 8.33
C GLY A 181 -0.73 -10.61 7.61
N TYR A 182 -1.10 -11.07 6.42
CA TYR A 182 -0.16 -11.77 5.55
C TYR A 182 0.74 -10.78 4.82
N ILE A 183 2.03 -11.11 4.70
CA ILE A 183 2.95 -10.34 3.87
C ILE A 183 2.77 -10.73 2.40
N GLY A 184 2.37 -9.77 1.57
CA GLY A 184 2.24 -9.94 0.12
C GLY A 184 1.06 -10.83 -0.31
N ALA A 185 0.08 -11.07 0.56
CA ALA A 185 -1.14 -11.80 0.24
C ALA A 185 -2.38 -11.08 0.81
N PRO A 186 -3.59 -11.28 0.27
CA PRO A 186 -4.73 -10.39 0.51
C PRO A 186 -5.56 -10.78 1.77
N GLY A 187 -4.97 -10.74 2.97
CA GLY A 187 -5.68 -11.12 4.19
C GLY A 187 -5.11 -10.59 5.50
N PHE A 188 -5.95 -9.98 6.33
CA PHE A 188 -5.54 -9.37 7.59
C PHE A 188 -6.68 -9.19 8.60
N VAL A 189 -6.36 -8.81 9.83
CA VAL A 189 -7.34 -8.44 10.87
C VAL A 189 -6.92 -7.17 11.59
N VAL A 190 -7.93 -6.42 12.03
CA VAL A 190 -7.74 -5.28 12.93
C VAL A 190 -8.46 -5.59 14.24
N THR A 191 -7.69 -5.69 15.33
CA THR A 191 -8.13 -6.19 16.63
C THR A 191 -8.00 -5.14 17.74
N VAL A 192 -8.34 -3.89 17.42
CA VAL A 192 -8.35 -2.77 18.38
C VAL A 192 -9.69 -2.66 19.11
N GLY A 193 -10.14 -3.77 19.70
CA GLY A 193 -11.45 -3.88 20.34
C GLY A 193 -11.50 -3.58 21.84
N PRO A 194 -12.72 -3.55 22.41
CA PRO A 194 -12.94 -3.20 23.81
C PRO A 194 -12.20 -4.08 24.83
N ARG A 195 -11.91 -5.35 24.52
CA ARG A 195 -11.27 -6.28 25.47
C ARG A 195 -9.94 -5.76 25.99
N PHE A 196 -9.10 -5.18 25.14
CA PHE A 196 -7.78 -4.68 25.52
C PHE A 196 -7.60 -3.17 25.28
N TRP A 197 -8.26 -2.62 24.27
CA TRP A 197 -8.08 -1.22 23.87
C TRP A 197 -9.09 -0.29 24.55
N GLY A 198 -10.37 -0.64 24.65
CA GLY A 198 -11.37 0.22 25.31
C GLY A 198 -11.35 1.65 24.74
N LYS A 199 -11.24 2.68 25.59
CA LYS A 199 -11.10 4.09 25.14
C LYS A 199 -9.82 4.38 24.36
N SER A 200 -8.81 3.50 24.44
CA SER A 200 -7.60 3.59 23.61
C SER A 200 -7.87 3.27 22.13
N ALA A 201 -9.00 2.65 21.78
CA ALA A 201 -9.41 2.36 20.40
C ALA A 201 -9.93 3.62 19.67
N THR A 202 -9.10 4.67 19.63
CA THR A 202 -9.45 5.92 18.96
C THR A 202 -9.51 5.75 17.44
N SER A 203 -10.15 6.69 16.75
CA SER A 203 -10.21 6.69 15.29
C SER A 203 -8.82 6.70 14.63
N ASP A 204 -7.85 7.44 15.21
CA ASP A 204 -6.45 7.41 14.75
C ASP A 204 -5.85 6.01 14.85
N VAL A 205 -6.05 5.30 15.96
CA VAL A 205 -5.54 3.94 16.17
C VAL A 205 -6.17 2.96 15.19
N ARG A 206 -7.49 3.02 14.99
CA ARG A 206 -8.24 2.15 14.07
C ARG A 206 -7.81 2.34 12.62
N VAL A 207 -7.80 3.58 12.15
CA VAL A 207 -7.39 3.94 10.78
C VAL A 207 -5.94 3.54 10.55
N ALA A 208 -5.03 3.87 11.47
CA ALA A 208 -3.62 3.61 11.26
C ALA A 208 -3.30 2.12 11.28
N THR A 209 -3.97 1.34 12.14
CA THR A 209 -3.82 -0.12 12.17
C THR A 209 -4.33 -0.74 10.88
N PHE A 210 -5.50 -0.34 10.38
CA PHE A 210 -5.99 -0.80 9.07
C PHE A 210 -4.97 -0.55 7.95
N VAL A 211 -4.42 0.67 7.88
CA VAL A 211 -3.44 1.02 6.84
C VAL A 211 -2.14 0.25 7.04
N HIS A 212 -1.73 -0.03 8.27
CA HIS A 212 -0.54 -0.82 8.59
C HIS A 212 -0.69 -2.27 8.12
N GLU A 213 -1.75 -2.95 8.53
CA GLU A 213 -1.98 -4.35 8.15
C GLU A 213 -2.21 -4.52 6.65
N LEU A 214 -2.92 -3.58 6.03
CA LEU A 214 -3.03 -3.56 4.56
C LEU A 214 -1.67 -3.34 3.89
N GLY A 215 -0.76 -2.60 4.52
CA GLY A 215 0.62 -2.41 4.05
C GLY A 215 1.40 -3.73 3.98
N HIS A 216 1.21 -4.63 4.93
CA HIS A 216 1.76 -5.98 4.86
C HIS A 216 1.21 -6.76 3.67
N ASN A 217 -0.10 -6.73 3.42
CA ASN A 217 -0.66 -7.38 2.23
C ASN A 217 -0.07 -6.82 0.93
N LEU A 218 0.30 -5.54 0.92
CA LEU A 218 0.94 -4.85 -0.20
C LEU A 218 2.46 -5.09 -0.27
N GLY A 219 3.00 -5.96 0.58
CA GLY A 219 4.39 -6.38 0.58
C GLY A 219 5.36 -5.48 1.34
N LEU A 220 4.86 -4.53 2.13
CA LEU A 220 5.70 -3.67 2.97
C LEU A 220 6.04 -4.36 4.29
N ARG A 221 7.26 -4.10 4.78
CA ARG A 221 7.73 -4.51 6.11
C ARG A 221 7.89 -3.31 7.03
N HIS A 222 8.14 -3.55 8.31
CA HIS A 222 8.19 -2.50 9.33
C HIS A 222 9.25 -1.41 9.09
N GLY A 223 10.33 -1.75 8.41
CA GLY A 223 11.39 -0.84 7.95
C GLY A 223 11.34 -0.54 6.45
N GLY A 224 10.22 -0.86 5.78
CA GLY A 224 9.98 -0.72 4.35
C GLY A 224 10.32 -1.99 3.57
N THR A 225 11.60 -2.39 3.58
CA THR A 225 12.08 -3.62 2.93
C THR A 225 12.74 -4.60 3.89
N GLU A 226 12.71 -4.28 5.17
CA GLU A 226 13.35 -5.00 6.28
C GLU A 226 12.48 -4.84 7.54
N ASP A 227 12.81 -5.55 8.61
CA ASP A 227 11.99 -5.58 9.84
C ASP A 227 12.51 -4.62 10.93
N VAL A 228 13.50 -3.78 10.59
CA VAL A 228 14.08 -2.80 11.52
C VAL A 228 13.06 -1.70 11.84
N ASN A 229 12.66 -1.66 13.12
CA ASN A 229 11.66 -0.76 13.64
C ASN A 229 12.24 0.53 14.25
N TYR A 230 11.36 1.47 14.60
CA TYR A 230 11.66 2.72 15.29
C TYR A 230 12.62 3.71 14.60
N LYS A 231 12.96 3.45 13.34
CA LYS A 231 13.83 4.30 12.50
C LYS A 231 13.23 5.70 12.35
N PRO A 232 13.81 6.77 12.92
CA PRO A 232 13.16 8.08 12.91
C PRO A 232 13.21 8.77 11.54
N ASN A 233 14.02 8.28 10.59
CA ASN A 233 14.06 8.74 9.21
C ASN A 233 13.10 7.98 8.28
N TYR A 234 12.55 6.84 8.70
CA TYR A 234 11.61 6.06 7.90
C TYR A 234 10.16 6.46 8.23
N MET A 235 9.64 7.41 7.45
CA MET A 235 8.39 8.13 7.69
C MET A 235 7.20 7.39 7.10
N SER A 236 6.86 6.26 7.72
CA SER A 236 5.78 5.39 7.28
C SER A 236 4.99 4.89 8.48
N ILE A 237 3.69 4.67 8.34
CA ILE A 237 2.91 4.00 9.40
C ILE A 237 3.34 2.54 9.62
N MET A 238 4.12 1.96 8.69
CA MET A 238 4.71 0.62 8.87
C MET A 238 5.71 0.60 10.02
N ASN A 239 6.22 1.76 10.42
CA ASN A 239 7.16 1.89 11.51
C ASN A 239 6.41 2.18 12.82
N TYR A 240 6.63 1.35 13.84
CA TYR A 240 5.97 1.49 15.15
C TYR A 240 6.18 2.83 15.84
N ARG A 241 7.22 3.59 15.46
CA ARG A 241 7.38 4.98 15.90
C ARG A 241 6.19 5.87 15.54
N TYR A 242 5.54 5.58 14.41
CA TYR A 242 4.51 6.41 13.81
C TYR A 242 3.15 5.73 13.74
N GLN A 243 3.07 4.40 13.81
CA GLN A 243 1.83 3.64 13.60
C GLN A 243 0.62 4.28 14.27
N LEU A 244 0.56 4.38 15.60
CA LEU A 244 -0.67 4.82 16.28
C LEU A 244 -0.96 6.33 16.22
N ARG A 245 0.06 7.16 15.98
CA ARG A 245 -0.06 8.62 16.09
C ARG A 245 0.03 9.36 14.76
N GLY A 246 0.41 8.66 13.70
CA GLY A 246 0.78 9.26 12.43
C GLY A 246 2.08 10.06 12.52
N ILE A 247 2.48 10.58 11.37
CA ILE A 247 3.67 11.41 11.21
C ILE A 247 3.23 12.88 11.31
N GLU A 248 3.81 13.62 12.26
CA GLU A 248 3.49 15.02 12.49
C GLU A 248 4.07 15.92 11.39
N ARG A 249 3.23 16.82 10.89
CA ARG A 249 3.59 17.85 9.92
C ARG A 249 3.67 19.23 10.59
N PRO A 250 4.42 20.18 10.01
CA PRO A 250 4.58 21.53 10.57
C PRO A 250 3.27 22.32 10.74
N ASP A 251 2.22 21.99 10.00
CA ASP A 251 0.89 22.60 10.10
C ASP A 251 0.03 21.99 11.24
N GLY A 252 0.59 21.06 12.01
CA GLY A 252 -0.10 20.35 13.09
C GLY A 252 -0.96 19.19 12.60
N THR A 253 -1.04 18.94 11.30
CA THR A 253 -1.74 17.78 10.76
C THR A 253 -0.89 16.51 10.92
N LYS A 254 -1.57 15.36 10.90
CA LYS A 254 -0.94 14.04 10.97
C LYS A 254 -1.12 13.30 9.65
N TYR A 255 -0.05 12.65 9.22
CA TYR A 255 -0.07 11.78 8.06
C TYR A 255 -0.07 10.31 8.47
N PHE A 256 -1.06 9.55 8.00
CA PHE A 256 -1.27 8.14 8.33
C PHE A 256 -0.99 7.20 7.15
N GLY A 257 -0.15 7.62 6.21
CA GLY A 257 0.24 6.80 5.05
C GLY A 257 1.69 6.31 5.10
N TYR A 258 2.13 5.76 3.98
CA TYR A 258 3.45 5.16 3.83
C TYR A 258 4.54 6.17 3.42
N SER A 259 5.81 5.76 3.49
CA SER A 259 6.93 6.58 3.03
C SER A 259 6.81 6.90 1.53
N THR A 260 6.87 8.18 1.20
CA THR A 260 6.66 8.68 -0.18
C THR A 260 7.95 8.99 -0.95
N ARG A 261 9.10 8.90 -0.29
CA ARG A 261 10.41 9.24 -0.86
C ARG A 261 11.52 8.50 -0.11
N VAL A 262 12.70 8.49 -0.71
CA VAL A 262 13.90 8.01 -0.02
C VAL A 262 14.41 9.13 0.88
N TYR A 263 14.63 8.82 2.16
CA TYR A 263 15.23 9.74 3.12
C TYR A 263 16.71 9.40 3.33
N LYS A 264 17.44 10.34 3.93
CA LYS A 264 18.86 10.16 4.25
C LYS A 264 19.02 8.97 5.19
N ASP A 265 19.92 8.05 4.85
CA ASP A 265 20.33 6.99 5.77
C ASP A 265 21.07 7.62 6.97
N LEU A 266 20.76 7.13 8.17
CA LEU A 266 21.37 7.63 9.40
C LEU A 266 22.34 6.58 9.94
N ASP A 267 23.63 6.88 9.92
CA ASP A 267 24.62 6.05 10.59
C ASP A 267 24.73 6.50 12.06
N GLU A 268 24.23 5.67 12.96
CA GLU A 268 24.16 5.91 14.40
C GLU A 268 25.52 6.04 15.08
N ASN A 269 26.61 5.72 14.37
CA ASN A 269 27.98 5.96 14.84
C ASN A 269 28.53 7.33 14.43
N LYS A 270 27.90 8.02 13.48
CA LYS A 270 28.41 9.26 12.89
C LYS A 270 27.28 10.20 12.43
N LEU A 271 26.37 10.53 13.34
CA LEU A 271 25.26 11.44 13.07
C LEU A 271 25.74 12.89 13.01
N ASP A 272 25.41 13.58 11.91
CA ASP A 272 25.69 15.00 11.74
C ASP A 272 24.50 15.84 12.20
N GLU A 273 24.65 16.46 13.37
CA GLU A 273 23.61 17.30 13.98
C GLU A 273 23.31 18.57 13.19
N LYS A 274 24.24 19.08 12.37
CA LYS A 274 24.01 20.30 11.58
C LYS A 274 23.08 20.09 10.39
N THR A 275 22.96 18.85 9.91
CA THR A 275 22.12 18.53 8.76
C THR A 275 20.87 17.73 9.11
N GLY A 276 20.79 17.19 10.33
CA GLY A 276 19.67 16.36 10.76
C GLY A 276 19.41 15.22 9.76
N PHE A 277 18.15 15.06 9.35
CA PHE A 277 17.74 14.08 8.33
C PHE A 277 17.93 14.59 6.89
N GLY A 278 18.48 15.79 6.73
CA GLY A 278 18.76 16.40 5.44
C GLY A 278 17.51 17.00 4.76
N ARG A 279 17.75 17.72 3.66
CA ARG A 279 16.71 18.51 2.96
C ARG A 279 15.50 17.70 2.48
N ASN A 280 15.66 16.41 2.21
CA ASN A 280 14.56 15.55 1.77
C ASN A 280 13.53 15.29 2.88
N ALA A 281 13.88 15.53 4.15
CA ALA A 281 12.96 15.47 5.28
C ALA A 281 12.09 16.73 5.44
N TYR A 282 12.11 17.65 4.46
CA TYR A 282 11.32 18.88 4.51
C TYR A 282 9.83 18.59 4.72
N GLY A 283 9.21 19.35 5.64
CA GLY A 283 7.80 19.20 5.97
C GLY A 283 7.49 18.12 7.02
N LEU A 284 8.51 17.66 7.76
CA LEU A 284 8.38 16.63 8.79
C LEU A 284 9.07 17.04 10.08
N PHE A 285 8.50 16.66 11.22
CA PHE A 285 9.07 16.95 12.53
C PHE A 285 9.71 15.72 13.18
N TYR A 286 10.79 15.95 13.92
CA TYR A 286 11.40 14.99 14.83
C TYR A 286 11.57 15.64 16.20
N LYS A 287 10.95 15.05 17.24
CA LYS A 287 10.94 15.58 18.62
C LYS A 287 10.53 17.07 18.69
N GLY A 288 9.54 17.48 17.89
CA GLY A 288 9.02 18.85 17.87
C GLY A 288 9.89 19.86 17.10
N ALA A 289 10.93 19.42 16.40
CA ALA A 289 11.78 20.26 15.56
C ALA A 289 11.72 19.84 14.08
N PRO A 290 11.89 20.77 13.12
CA PRO A 290 12.07 20.45 11.71
C PRO A 290 13.16 19.40 11.45
N ALA A 291 12.78 18.26 10.89
CA ALA A 291 13.70 17.14 10.67
C ALA A 291 14.78 17.44 9.62
N TRP A 292 14.58 18.45 8.77
CA TRP A 292 15.50 18.86 7.70
C TRP A 292 16.52 19.92 8.12
N GLU A 293 16.45 20.36 9.38
CA GLU A 293 17.37 21.34 9.97
C GLU A 293 18.28 20.66 10.99
N SER A 294 18.96 21.46 11.82
CA SER A 294 19.83 20.94 12.85
C SER A 294 19.03 20.21 13.93
N ILE A 295 19.52 19.04 14.35
CA ILE A 295 18.91 18.22 15.40
C ILE A 295 20.00 17.87 16.42
N ASP A 296 19.76 18.23 17.69
CA ASP A 296 20.52 17.71 18.82
C ASP A 296 20.14 16.24 19.04
N PHE A 297 20.89 15.33 18.42
CA PHE A 297 20.61 13.90 18.45
C PHE A 297 20.95 13.32 19.82
N ASN A 298 22.05 13.77 20.43
CA ASN A 298 22.53 13.25 21.72
C ASN A 298 21.83 13.89 22.93
N GLY A 299 21.06 14.96 22.74
CA GLY A 299 20.28 15.64 23.76
C GLY A 299 21.12 16.44 24.75
N ASN A 300 22.32 16.90 24.38
CA ASN A 300 23.22 17.62 25.28
C ASN A 300 22.93 19.13 25.37
N GLY A 301 21.93 19.63 24.63
CA GLY A 301 21.47 21.01 24.65
C GLY A 301 22.19 21.94 23.66
N LYS A 302 23.02 21.42 22.76
CA LYS A 302 23.68 22.19 21.68
C LYS A 302 23.77 21.35 20.41
N ILE A 303 24.08 22.01 19.29
CA ILE A 303 24.43 21.33 18.04
C ILE A 303 25.95 21.15 18.02
N ASP A 304 26.41 19.90 18.02
CA ASP A 304 27.81 19.55 17.97
C ASP A 304 28.41 19.74 16.56
N ASP A 305 29.65 20.21 16.52
CA ASP A 305 30.38 20.40 15.26
C ASP A 305 30.92 19.10 14.66
N GLU A 306 31.22 18.14 15.54
CA GLU A 306 31.70 16.80 15.23
C GLU A 306 30.55 15.79 15.26
N PRO A 307 30.60 14.72 14.45
CA PRO A 307 29.55 13.71 14.46
C PRO A 307 29.37 13.04 15.82
N VAL A 308 28.12 12.77 16.18
CA VAL A 308 27.74 12.14 17.45
C VAL A 308 27.31 10.69 17.23
N SER A 309 27.40 9.89 18.29
CA SER A 309 27.04 8.48 18.24
C SER A 309 25.90 8.18 19.21
N VAL A 310 24.72 7.90 18.66
CA VAL A 310 23.45 7.72 19.39
C VAL A 310 22.69 6.59 18.74
N ASP A 311 22.26 5.63 19.56
CA ASP A 311 21.26 4.63 19.18
C ASP A 311 19.88 5.34 19.13
N LEU A 312 19.43 5.63 17.91
CA LEU A 312 18.23 6.41 17.60
C LEU A 312 16.97 5.55 17.63
N ASN A 313 17.06 4.29 17.21
CA ASN A 313 15.93 3.36 17.21
C ASN A 313 15.77 2.56 18.52
N ARG A 314 16.78 2.63 19.41
CA ARG A 314 16.81 2.06 20.77
C ARG A 314 16.78 0.54 20.79
N ASP A 315 17.40 -0.11 19.82
CA ASP A 315 17.51 -1.56 19.77
C ASP A 315 18.73 -2.11 20.54
N GLY A 316 19.59 -1.22 21.05
CA GLY A 316 20.80 -1.57 21.80
C GLY A 316 22.04 -1.71 20.92
N GLU A 317 21.90 -1.62 19.60
CA GLU A 317 22.99 -1.57 18.64
C GLU A 317 23.08 -0.18 17.98
N LYS A 318 24.16 0.05 17.22
CA LYS A 318 24.33 1.28 16.44
C LYS A 318 24.64 0.91 15.01
N THR A 319 23.65 1.06 14.16
CA THR A 319 23.66 0.58 12.80
C THR A 319 23.43 1.73 11.82
N ILE A 320 23.22 1.38 10.54
CA ILE A 320 22.79 2.34 9.52
C ILE A 320 21.30 2.17 9.35
N LEU A 321 20.52 3.17 9.77
CA LEU A 321 19.08 3.17 9.61
C LEU A 321 18.73 3.64 8.21
N THR A 322 18.30 2.71 7.36
CA THR A 322 17.84 3.03 5.99
C THR A 322 16.41 3.57 5.99
N ALA A 323 16.05 4.37 4.99
CA ALA A 323 14.69 4.90 4.86
C ALA A 323 14.20 4.86 3.39
N PRO A 324 13.71 3.70 2.93
CA PRO A 324 13.26 3.53 1.55
C PRO A 324 11.95 4.28 1.27
N ASN A 325 11.64 4.38 -0.03
CA ASN A 325 10.35 4.89 -0.54
C ASN A 325 9.38 3.71 -0.72
N ASP A 326 8.34 3.63 0.09
CA ASP A 326 7.35 2.54 0.03
C ASP A 326 6.57 2.55 -1.28
N MET A 327 6.38 3.72 -1.91
CA MET A 327 5.68 3.83 -3.20
C MET A 327 6.36 3.03 -4.33
N LYS A 328 7.63 2.66 -4.16
CA LYS A 328 8.37 1.82 -5.11
C LYS A 328 8.31 0.33 -4.78
N ASN A 329 7.84 -0.01 -3.59
CA ASN A 329 7.85 -1.36 -3.03
C ASN A 329 6.45 -1.95 -2.84
N ILE A 330 5.40 -1.12 -2.89
CA ILE A 330 4.00 -1.58 -2.92
C ILE A 330 3.80 -2.52 -4.11
N LYS A 331 3.20 -3.67 -3.81
CA LYS A 331 2.78 -4.70 -4.77
C LYS A 331 1.28 -4.90 -4.58
N LEU A 332 0.52 -4.79 -5.66
CA LEU A 332 -0.91 -5.10 -5.65
C LEU A 332 -1.05 -6.59 -5.95
N PRO A 333 -1.53 -7.42 -5.00
CA PRO A 333 -1.48 -8.87 -5.12
C PRO A 333 -2.69 -9.46 -5.86
N ALA A 334 -3.57 -8.62 -6.42
CA ALA A 334 -4.69 -9.13 -7.21
C ALA A 334 -4.17 -9.93 -8.42
N THR A 335 -4.91 -10.98 -8.77
CA THR A 335 -4.56 -11.93 -9.83
C THR A 335 -5.69 -12.13 -10.84
N ALA A 336 -6.69 -11.25 -10.81
CA ALA A 336 -7.83 -11.24 -11.72
C ALA A 336 -7.43 -10.72 -13.12
N GLY A 337 -6.47 -11.38 -13.78
CA GLY A 337 -5.78 -10.81 -14.94
C GLY A 337 -6.52 -10.90 -16.27
N ASN A 338 -7.41 -11.88 -16.48
CA ASN A 338 -8.17 -12.03 -17.72
C ASN A 338 -9.57 -12.60 -17.48
N TYR A 339 -10.51 -12.23 -18.35
CA TYR A 339 -11.89 -12.70 -18.32
C TYR A 339 -12.02 -14.22 -18.58
N ASP A 340 -11.12 -14.80 -19.38
CA ASP A 340 -11.11 -16.23 -19.70
C ASP A 340 -10.09 -17.03 -18.85
N ASP A 341 -9.42 -16.39 -17.88
CA ASP A 341 -8.51 -17.12 -17.00
C ASP A 341 -9.31 -17.89 -15.95
N ASP A 342 -9.10 -19.21 -15.88
CA ASP A 342 -9.63 -20.05 -14.79
C ASP A 342 -8.84 -19.81 -13.48
N TYR A 343 -7.86 -18.91 -13.46
CA TYR A 343 -7.00 -18.61 -12.31
C TYR A 343 -7.69 -17.69 -11.30
N TRP A 344 -8.77 -18.17 -10.71
CA TRP A 344 -9.42 -17.55 -9.55
C TRP A 344 -8.86 -18.17 -8.28
N MET A 345 -8.46 -17.35 -7.31
CA MET A 345 -8.08 -17.84 -5.98
C MET A 345 -9.35 -18.12 -5.18
N PRO A 346 -9.72 -19.39 -4.91
CA PRO A 346 -11.00 -19.66 -4.25
C PRO A 346 -11.01 -19.17 -2.79
N SER A 347 -12.20 -18.88 -2.26
CA SER A 347 -12.35 -18.56 -0.83
C SER A 347 -11.88 -19.71 0.09
N GLU A 348 -11.89 -20.96 -0.43
CA GLU A 348 -11.39 -22.15 0.27
C GLU A 348 -9.87 -22.21 0.38
N GLN A 349 -9.12 -21.52 -0.48
CA GLN A 349 -7.66 -21.57 -0.45
C GLN A 349 -7.13 -20.90 0.82
N LYS A 350 -6.36 -21.65 1.62
CA LYS A 350 -5.60 -21.08 2.74
C LYS A 350 -4.35 -20.42 2.18
N PHE A 351 -4.09 -19.18 2.59
CA PHE A 351 -2.84 -18.52 2.26
C PHE A 351 -1.69 -19.19 3.02
N SER A 352 -0.58 -19.41 2.32
CA SER A 352 0.64 -20.04 2.86
C SER A 352 1.79 -19.04 3.03
N GLY A 353 1.48 -17.75 3.05
CA GLY A 353 2.46 -16.67 3.19
C GLY A 353 2.94 -16.49 4.63
N GLU A 354 3.98 -15.68 4.78
CA GLU A 354 4.42 -15.19 6.09
C GLU A 354 3.31 -14.35 6.72
N ILE A 355 3.05 -14.60 8.01
CA ILE A 355 2.11 -13.83 8.82
C ILE A 355 2.95 -12.90 9.68
N GLU A 356 2.67 -11.61 9.62
CA GLU A 356 3.28 -10.61 10.49
C GLU A 356 2.27 -10.24 11.58
N GLU A 357 2.66 -10.46 12.84
CA GLU A 357 1.91 -9.99 13.99
C GLU A 357 2.27 -8.54 14.32
N ASN A 358 1.27 -7.72 14.63
CA ASN A 358 1.53 -6.38 15.09
C ASN A 358 1.95 -6.38 16.57
N GLU A 359 3.23 -6.18 16.84
CA GLU A 359 3.78 -6.12 18.21
C GLU A 359 3.29 -4.90 19.01
N MET A 360 2.62 -3.93 18.37
CA MET A 360 2.02 -2.80 19.06
C MET A 360 0.77 -3.25 19.81
N THR A 361 0.95 -3.50 21.10
CA THR A 361 -0.14 -3.86 22.02
C THR A 361 -0.75 -2.65 22.72
N ALA A 362 -1.99 -2.79 23.19
CA ALA A 362 -2.67 -1.77 23.98
C ALA A 362 -1.90 -1.35 25.24
N ASP A 363 -1.26 -2.31 25.93
CA ASP A 363 -0.45 -2.04 27.13
C ASP A 363 0.84 -1.29 26.79
N ARG A 364 1.54 -1.70 25.73
CA ARG A 364 2.71 -0.98 25.21
C ARG A 364 2.34 0.45 24.83
N ALA A 365 1.25 0.62 24.08
CA ALA A 365 0.77 1.92 23.65
C ALA A 365 0.46 2.84 24.84
N ARG A 366 -0.15 2.32 25.92
CA ARG A 366 -0.39 3.08 27.15
C ARG A 366 0.90 3.39 27.91
N ALA A 367 1.81 2.44 28.02
CA ALA A 367 3.10 2.62 28.73
C ALA A 367 3.99 3.67 28.04
N GLU A 368 3.97 3.71 26.70
CA GLU A 368 4.64 4.73 25.89
C GLU A 368 3.84 6.06 25.83
N GLY A 369 2.67 6.11 26.49
CA GLY A 369 1.81 7.28 26.53
C GLY A 369 1.25 7.66 25.17
N LEU A 370 1.13 6.71 24.24
CA LEU A 370 0.68 6.92 22.86
C LEU A 370 -0.83 7.13 22.75
N VAL A 371 -1.58 6.46 23.61
CA VAL A 371 -3.05 6.42 23.65
C VAL A 371 -3.57 6.76 25.04
N PRO A 372 -4.84 7.18 25.19
CA PRO A 372 -5.43 7.39 26.52
C PRO A 372 -5.49 6.08 27.33
N ALA A 373 -5.76 6.21 28.63
CA ALA A 373 -6.10 5.08 29.48
C ALA A 373 -7.34 4.33 28.94
N LYS A 374 -7.45 3.05 29.31
CA LYS A 374 -8.51 2.16 28.80
C LYS A 374 -9.92 2.60 29.22
N ASP A 375 -10.05 3.20 30.41
CA ASP A 375 -11.32 3.55 31.07
C ASP A 375 -11.40 5.02 31.51
#